data_AF-A0A022GS90-F1
#
_entry.id   AF-A0A022GS90-F1
#
_cell.length_a   1.000
_cell.length_b   1.000
_cell.length_c   1.000
_cell.angle_alpha   90.00
_cell.angle_beta   90.00
_cell.angle_gamma   90.00
#
_symmetry.space_group_name_H-M   'P 1'
#
loop_
_entity.id
_entity.type
_entity.pdbx_description
1 polymer ?
#
loop_
_entity_poly.entity_id
_entity_poly.type
_entity_poly.pdbx_seq_one_letter_code
_entity_poly.pdbx_strand_id
1 'polypeptide(L)'
;MNATENTPPGRLLTPAELAVCITVFRDARRWTQEQLAVIAGLNVRTIQRVEHGWPAGPDTCRALASAFDFADTEAFNKPFAIPSEDALKAVQDQFNQEHVTFTAIPLSTGEQLARLAQTSTMDVSELAIDMGREADRRFAALMEDFRNYRDCADVYTETQKRKVYNTMQACIDVLKTLGVSLRYAEHKVLLKWGSDPDSNPMSANVLYVIGFPVGKEPVLFATPKSGGFRL
;
A
#
# COMPACT_ATOMS: atom_id res chain seq x y z
N MET A 1 1.42 19.49 -13.41
CA MET A 1 1.30 19.08 -14.83
C MET A 1 0.18 18.07 -14.89
N ASN A 2 -0.78 18.29 -15.79
CA ASN A 2 -2.07 17.61 -15.84
C ASN A 2 -1.88 16.09 -15.93
N ALA A 3 -2.39 15.36 -14.94
CA ALA A 3 -2.71 13.95 -15.10
C ALA A 3 -3.83 13.87 -16.14
N THR A 4 -3.46 13.73 -17.40
CA THR A 4 -4.36 13.15 -18.38
C THR A 4 -4.79 11.82 -17.80
N GLU A 5 -6.07 11.71 -17.44
CA GLU A 5 -6.77 10.46 -17.22
C GLU A 5 -6.59 9.61 -18.47
N ASN A 6 -5.48 8.88 -18.57
CA ASN A 6 -5.27 7.83 -19.54
C ASN A 6 -6.19 6.69 -19.13
N THR A 7 -7.49 6.88 -19.37
CA THR A 7 -8.48 5.82 -19.29
C THR A 7 -7.99 4.73 -20.24
N PRO A 8 -7.68 3.52 -19.73
CA PRO A 8 -7.12 2.48 -20.57
C PRO A 8 -8.04 2.22 -21.75
N PRO A 9 -7.52 1.99 -22.96
CA PRO A 9 -8.35 1.72 -24.12
C PRO A 9 -9.25 0.52 -23.82
N GLY A 10 -10.55 0.69 -24.03
CA GLY A 10 -11.53 -0.33 -23.69
C GLY A 10 -11.26 -1.62 -24.47
N ARG A 11 -11.25 -2.77 -23.78
CA ARG A 11 -11.16 -4.10 -24.42
C ARG A 11 -12.23 -5.04 -23.90
N LEU A 12 -12.59 -6.04 -24.70
CA LEU A 12 -13.47 -7.11 -24.25
C LEU A 12 -12.79 -7.96 -23.16
N LEU A 13 -13.61 -8.58 -22.33
CA LEU A 13 -13.15 -9.62 -21.42
C LEU A 13 -12.56 -10.77 -22.23
N THR A 14 -11.41 -11.26 -21.80
CA THR A 14 -10.93 -12.55 -22.26
C THR A 14 -11.87 -13.67 -21.78
N PRO A 15 -11.90 -14.83 -22.45
CA PRO A 15 -12.69 -15.97 -21.97
C PRO A 15 -12.41 -16.37 -20.52
N ALA A 16 -11.15 -16.28 -20.08
CA ALA A 16 -10.77 -16.56 -18.70
C ALA A 16 -11.31 -15.52 -17.71
N GLU A 17 -11.28 -14.23 -18.04
CA GLU A 17 -11.86 -13.18 -17.21
C GLU A 17 -13.38 -13.29 -17.14
N LEU A 18 -14.03 -13.59 -18.27
CA LEU A 18 -15.46 -13.88 -18.30
C LEU A 18 -15.78 -15.06 -17.38
N ALA A 19 -15.03 -16.15 -17.45
CA ALA A 19 -15.21 -17.32 -16.57
C ALA A 19 -15.16 -16.95 -15.09
N VAL A 20 -14.17 -16.13 -14.69
CA VAL A 20 -14.06 -15.63 -13.32
C VAL A 20 -15.28 -14.79 -12.94
N CYS A 21 -15.68 -13.84 -13.79
CA CYS A 21 -16.88 -13.04 -13.53
C CYS A 21 -18.13 -13.90 -13.33
N ILE A 22 -18.41 -14.83 -14.25
CA ILE A 22 -19.58 -15.71 -14.17
C ILE A 22 -19.55 -16.55 -12.90
N THR A 23 -18.40 -17.13 -12.56
CA THR A 23 -18.22 -17.92 -11.33
C THR A 23 -18.48 -17.08 -10.08
N VAL A 24 -17.89 -15.88 -10.01
CA VAL A 24 -18.07 -14.96 -8.88
C VAL A 24 -19.54 -14.54 -8.72
N PHE A 25 -20.23 -14.19 -9.82
CA PHE A 25 -21.64 -13.81 -9.75
C PHE A 25 -22.55 -14.97 -9.37
N ARG A 26 -22.25 -16.18 -9.84
CA ARG A 26 -22.96 -17.41 -9.50
C ARG A 26 -22.78 -17.75 -8.02
N ASP A 27 -21.55 -17.73 -7.53
CA ASP A 27 -21.21 -18.06 -6.13
C ASP A 27 -21.78 -17.02 -5.16
N ALA A 28 -21.72 -15.72 -5.49
CA ALA A 28 -22.33 -14.66 -4.70
C ALA A 28 -23.85 -14.85 -4.52
N ARG A 29 -24.52 -15.42 -5.52
CA ARG A 29 -25.95 -15.78 -5.49
C ARG A 29 -26.23 -17.19 -4.96
N ARG A 30 -25.18 -17.94 -4.60
CA ARG A 30 -25.23 -19.34 -4.12
C ARG A 30 -25.93 -20.27 -5.10
N TRP A 31 -25.73 -20.06 -6.40
CA TRP A 31 -26.31 -20.90 -7.44
C TRP A 31 -25.37 -22.06 -7.83
N THR A 32 -25.93 -23.24 -8.10
CA THR A 32 -25.21 -24.31 -8.81
C THR A 32 -25.13 -24.00 -10.31
N GLN A 33 -24.26 -24.69 -11.04
CA GLN A 33 -24.16 -24.54 -12.49
C GLN A 33 -25.47 -24.91 -13.20
N GLU A 34 -26.18 -25.92 -12.70
CA GLU A 34 -27.51 -26.32 -13.19
C GLU A 34 -28.55 -25.23 -12.97
N GLN A 35 -28.53 -24.59 -11.79
CA GLN A 35 -29.45 -23.48 -11.50
C GLN A 35 -29.21 -22.29 -12.42
N LEU A 36 -27.94 -21.89 -12.61
CA LEU A 36 -27.60 -20.83 -13.55
C LEU A 36 -28.02 -21.19 -14.98
N ALA A 37 -27.82 -22.44 -15.40
CA ALA A 37 -28.23 -22.91 -16.72
C ALA A 37 -29.74 -22.76 -16.93
N VAL A 38 -30.55 -23.14 -15.94
CA VAL A 38 -32.02 -23.00 -15.99
C VAL A 38 -32.43 -21.53 -16.05
N ILE A 39 -31.86 -20.68 -15.20
CA ILE A 39 -32.19 -19.25 -15.14
C ILE A 39 -31.81 -18.53 -16.44
N ALA A 40 -30.64 -18.86 -16.99
CA ALA A 40 -30.14 -18.27 -18.24
C ALA A 40 -30.80 -18.86 -19.49
N GLY A 41 -31.61 -19.93 -19.38
CA GLY A 41 -32.14 -20.65 -20.54
C GLY A 41 -31.07 -21.30 -21.41
N LEU A 42 -29.95 -21.71 -20.79
CA LEU A 42 -28.79 -22.31 -21.46
C LEU A 42 -28.64 -23.78 -21.08
N ASN A 43 -27.87 -24.53 -21.87
CA ASN A 43 -27.46 -25.88 -21.49
C ASN A 43 -26.41 -25.81 -20.37
N VAL A 44 -26.49 -26.72 -19.38
CA VAL A 44 -25.49 -26.80 -18.30
C VAL A 44 -24.05 -26.98 -18.82
N ARG A 45 -23.86 -27.69 -19.95
CA ARG A 45 -22.56 -27.81 -20.62
C ARG A 45 -22.04 -26.47 -21.14
N THR A 46 -22.93 -25.56 -21.53
CA THR A 46 -22.55 -24.19 -21.92
C THR A 46 -22.02 -23.43 -20.73
N ILE A 47 -22.71 -23.50 -19.58
CA ILE A 47 -22.24 -22.88 -18.33
C ILE A 47 -20.88 -23.42 -17.92
N GLN A 48 -20.74 -24.76 -17.86
CA GLN A 48 -19.47 -25.42 -17.54
C GLN A 48 -18.35 -24.96 -18.46
N ARG A 49 -18.58 -24.94 -19.77
CA ARG A 49 -17.61 -24.52 -20.78
C ARG A 49 -17.18 -23.05 -20.57
N VAL A 50 -18.14 -22.16 -20.30
CA VAL A 50 -17.85 -20.75 -19.99
C VAL A 50 -17.04 -20.62 -18.71
N GLU A 51 -17.42 -21.30 -17.63
CA GLU A 51 -16.66 -21.27 -16.36
C GLU A 51 -15.29 -21.95 -16.45
N HIS A 52 -15.05 -22.78 -17.47
CA HIS A 52 -13.72 -23.33 -17.79
C HIS A 52 -12.90 -22.40 -18.71
N GLY A 53 -13.36 -21.20 -19.02
CA GLY A 53 -12.60 -20.22 -19.80
C GLY A 53 -12.65 -20.44 -21.31
N TRP A 54 -13.65 -21.15 -21.82
CA TRP A 54 -13.81 -21.30 -23.27
C TRP A 54 -14.62 -20.12 -23.85
N PRO A 55 -14.40 -19.75 -25.13
CA PRO A 55 -15.12 -18.63 -25.74
C PRO A 55 -16.65 -18.79 -25.74
N ALA A 56 -17.38 -17.80 -25.26
CA ALA A 56 -18.83 -17.69 -25.39
C ALA A 56 -19.22 -16.84 -26.60
N GLY A 57 -20.33 -17.19 -27.25
CA GLY A 57 -20.92 -16.34 -28.28
C GLY A 57 -21.69 -15.17 -27.66
N PRO A 58 -21.96 -14.09 -28.44
CA PRO A 58 -22.65 -12.90 -27.93
C PRO A 58 -24.02 -13.18 -27.30
N ASP A 59 -24.79 -14.12 -27.87
CA ASP A 59 -26.11 -14.51 -27.35
C ASP A 59 -26.01 -15.20 -25.98
N THR A 60 -24.97 -16.03 -25.79
CA THR A 60 -24.67 -16.66 -24.49
C THR A 60 -24.32 -15.59 -23.45
N CYS A 61 -23.50 -14.60 -23.82
CA CYS A 61 -23.14 -13.48 -22.96
C CYS A 61 -24.38 -12.66 -22.56
N ARG A 62 -25.29 -12.37 -23.50
CA ARG A 62 -26.56 -11.66 -23.19
C ARG A 62 -27.46 -12.46 -22.26
N ALA A 63 -27.60 -13.76 -22.52
CA ALA A 63 -28.39 -14.64 -21.66
C ALA A 63 -27.84 -14.68 -20.22
N LEU A 64 -26.51 -14.73 -20.07
CA LEU A 64 -25.85 -14.66 -18.77
C LEU A 64 -26.01 -13.28 -18.10
N ALA A 65 -25.88 -12.18 -18.85
CA ALA A 65 -26.11 -10.83 -18.32
C ALA A 65 -27.55 -10.67 -17.80
N SER A 66 -28.53 -11.13 -18.58
CA SER A 66 -29.94 -11.14 -18.16
C SER A 66 -30.18 -12.03 -16.94
N ALA A 67 -29.57 -13.22 -16.88
CA ALA A 67 -29.69 -14.13 -15.74
C ALA A 67 -29.16 -13.55 -14.43
N PHE A 68 -28.21 -12.62 -14.51
CA PHE A 68 -27.68 -11.89 -13.36
C PHE A 68 -28.36 -10.54 -13.10
N ASP A 69 -29.48 -10.27 -13.79
CA ASP A 69 -30.27 -9.04 -13.68
C ASP A 69 -29.47 -7.76 -13.99
N PHE A 70 -28.53 -7.84 -14.94
CA PHE A 70 -27.86 -6.65 -15.44
C PHE A 70 -28.82 -5.76 -16.23
N ALA A 71 -28.86 -4.47 -15.89
CA ALA A 71 -29.68 -3.49 -16.59
C ALA A 71 -29.32 -3.36 -18.08
N ASP A 72 -28.05 -3.60 -18.42
CA ASP A 72 -27.54 -3.65 -19.78
C ASP A 72 -27.18 -5.09 -20.15
N THR A 73 -27.99 -5.71 -21.02
CA THR A 73 -27.76 -7.09 -21.47
C THR A 73 -26.48 -7.24 -22.29
N GLU A 74 -25.92 -6.15 -22.82
CA GLU A 74 -24.65 -6.15 -23.54
C GLU A 74 -23.44 -5.96 -22.63
N ALA A 75 -23.62 -5.93 -21.30
CA ALA A 75 -22.55 -5.66 -20.34
C ALA A 75 -21.29 -6.52 -20.57
N PHE A 76 -21.44 -7.82 -20.89
CA PHE A 76 -20.30 -8.72 -21.15
C PHE A 76 -19.74 -8.65 -22.59
N ASN A 77 -20.42 -7.97 -23.51
CA ASN A 77 -20.01 -7.81 -24.91
C ASN A 77 -19.47 -6.41 -25.22
N LYS A 78 -19.39 -5.53 -24.23
CA LYS A 78 -18.88 -4.17 -24.39
C LYS A 78 -17.43 -4.06 -23.91
N PRO A 79 -16.64 -3.14 -24.48
CA PRO A 79 -15.28 -2.90 -24.02
C PRO A 79 -15.27 -2.37 -22.58
N PHE A 80 -14.48 -3.01 -21.72
CA PHE A 80 -14.19 -2.57 -20.37
C PHE A 80 -12.87 -1.79 -20.35
N ALA A 81 -12.79 -0.74 -19.52
CA ALA A 81 -11.55 0.01 -19.28
C ALA A 81 -10.60 -0.77 -18.36
N ILE A 82 -10.20 -1.98 -18.79
CA ILE A 82 -9.24 -2.81 -18.08
C ILE A 82 -7.87 -2.57 -18.71
N PRO A 83 -6.88 -2.06 -17.96
CA PRO A 83 -5.53 -1.90 -18.49
C PRO A 83 -4.99 -3.24 -18.98
N SER A 84 -4.24 -3.22 -20.09
CA SER A 84 -3.51 -4.41 -20.53
C SER A 84 -2.41 -4.76 -19.54
N GLU A 85 -1.94 -6.01 -19.56
CA GLU A 85 -0.81 -6.44 -18.73
C GLU A 85 0.44 -5.59 -19.01
N ASP A 86 0.71 -5.27 -20.29
CA ASP A 86 1.78 -4.36 -20.68
C ASP A 86 1.60 -2.94 -20.12
N ALA A 87 0.36 -2.43 -20.09
CA ALA A 87 0.08 -1.12 -19.52
C ALA A 87 0.27 -1.11 -17.98
N LEU A 88 -0.19 -2.15 -17.28
CA LEU A 88 0.05 -2.31 -15.84
C LEU A 88 1.55 -2.40 -15.55
N LYS A 89 2.29 -3.17 -16.36
CA LYS A 89 3.74 -3.30 -16.23
C LYS A 89 4.45 -1.97 -16.50
N ALA A 90 4.06 -1.24 -17.53
CA ALA A 90 4.62 0.08 -17.82
C ALA A 90 4.38 1.08 -16.68
N VAL A 91 3.17 1.08 -16.08
CA VAL A 91 2.86 1.90 -14.90
C VAL A 91 3.73 1.49 -13.71
N GLN A 92 3.88 0.18 -13.47
CA GLN A 92 4.73 -0.34 -12.39
C GLN A 92 6.21 0.00 -12.61
N ASP A 93 6.70 -0.12 -13.84
CA ASP A 93 8.08 0.20 -14.22
C ASP A 93 8.33 1.70 -14.08
N GLN A 94 7.38 2.55 -14.49
CA GLN A 94 7.46 3.99 -14.26
C GLN A 94 7.50 4.32 -12.77
N PHE A 95 6.61 3.72 -11.98
CA PHE A 95 6.62 3.89 -10.53
C PHE A 95 7.96 3.47 -9.92
N ASN A 96 8.50 2.31 -10.33
CA ASN A 96 9.80 1.81 -9.88
C ASN A 96 10.98 2.65 -10.38
N GLN A 97 10.84 3.33 -11.52
CA GLN A 97 11.83 4.30 -12.00
C GLN A 97 11.84 5.55 -11.14
N GLU A 98 10.68 6.03 -10.70
CA GLU A 98 10.52 7.28 -9.95
C GLU A 98 10.64 7.11 -8.44
N HIS A 99 10.39 5.92 -7.88
CA HIS A 99 10.37 5.65 -6.44
C HIS A 99 11.40 4.61 -6.02
N VAL A 100 11.90 4.77 -4.79
CA VAL A 100 12.61 3.72 -4.07
C VAL A 100 11.65 3.07 -3.10
N THR A 101 11.65 1.75 -3.07
CA THR A 101 10.80 0.96 -2.19
C THR A 101 11.65 0.28 -1.12
N PHE A 102 11.20 0.33 0.13
CA PHE A 102 11.87 -0.27 1.28
C PHE A 102 10.91 -1.20 2.02
N THR A 103 11.44 -2.21 2.70
CA THR A 103 10.64 -3.03 3.61
C THR A 103 10.23 -2.23 4.83
N ALA A 104 8.94 -2.23 5.16
CA ALA A 104 8.40 -1.58 6.35
C ALA A 104 8.45 -2.54 7.55
N ILE A 105 9.43 -2.32 8.42
CA ILE A 105 9.75 -3.20 9.55
C ILE A 105 8.89 -2.79 10.76
N PRO A 106 8.30 -3.74 11.52
CA PRO A 106 7.63 -3.42 12.79
C PRO A 106 8.57 -2.70 13.77
N LEU A 107 8.12 -1.55 14.28
CA LEU A 107 8.77 -0.86 15.39
C LEU A 107 7.98 -1.14 16.67
N SER A 108 8.37 -2.18 17.40
CA SER A 108 7.57 -2.69 18.52
C SER A 108 8.18 -2.37 19.89
N THR A 109 9.43 -1.92 19.94
CA THR A 109 10.14 -1.74 21.21
C THR A 109 10.86 -0.40 21.30
N GLY A 110 10.93 0.14 22.52
CA GLY A 110 11.66 1.37 22.83
C GLY A 110 13.17 1.22 22.62
N GLU A 111 13.73 0.03 22.85
CA GLU A 111 15.14 -0.25 22.56
C GLU A 111 15.44 -0.16 21.05
N GLN A 112 14.58 -0.73 20.20
CA GLN A 112 14.74 -0.59 18.74
C GLN A 112 14.75 0.87 18.34
N LEU A 113 13.78 1.65 18.81
CA LEU A 113 13.69 3.09 18.49
C LEU A 113 14.93 3.86 18.96
N ALA A 114 15.39 3.61 20.18
CA ALA A 114 16.58 4.27 20.72
C ALA A 114 17.88 3.86 20.00
N ARG A 115 17.97 2.63 19.48
CA ARG A 115 19.11 2.22 18.64
C ARG A 115 19.08 2.94 17.30
N LEU A 116 17.91 3.06 16.68
CA LEU A 116 17.73 3.82 15.43
C LEU A 116 18.06 5.31 15.62
N ALA A 117 17.78 5.87 16.80
CA ALA A 117 18.15 7.25 17.13
C ALA A 117 19.67 7.47 17.01
N GLN A 118 20.47 6.49 17.45
CA GLN A 118 21.94 6.57 17.43
C GLN A 118 22.55 6.40 16.03
N THR A 119 21.82 5.78 15.09
CA THR A 119 22.33 5.50 13.73
C THR A 119 21.73 6.37 12.64
N SER A 120 20.57 6.98 12.90
CA SER A 120 19.92 7.91 11.97
C SER A 120 20.54 9.30 12.05
N THR A 121 20.70 9.94 10.90
CA THR A 121 21.12 11.34 10.81
C THR A 121 19.92 12.28 10.84
N MET A 122 18.79 11.81 10.32
CA MET A 122 17.53 12.54 10.27
C MET A 122 16.36 11.56 10.24
N ASP A 123 15.16 12.08 10.44
CA ASP A 123 13.94 11.30 10.41
C ASP A 123 12.82 11.99 9.62
N VAL A 124 12.01 11.18 8.97
CA VAL A 124 10.67 11.55 8.47
C VAL A 124 9.69 10.77 9.32
N SER A 125 8.85 11.48 10.06
CA SER A 125 7.96 10.82 11.03
C SER A 125 6.61 11.47 11.08
N GLU A 126 5.59 10.65 10.87
CA GLU A 126 4.19 11.07 10.78
C GLU A 126 3.25 9.90 11.09
N LEU A 127 1.97 10.23 11.29
CA LEU A 127 0.89 9.25 11.25
C LEU A 127 0.34 9.24 9.82
N ALA A 128 0.25 8.05 9.22
CA ALA A 128 -0.16 7.90 7.82
C ALA A 128 -1.60 8.34 7.54
N ILE A 129 -2.43 8.36 8.58
CA ILE A 129 -3.85 8.73 8.56
C ILE A 129 -4.13 9.53 9.83
N ASP A 130 -5.09 10.44 9.81
CA ASP A 130 -5.61 11.10 11.00
C ASP A 130 -6.17 10.05 11.98
N MET A 131 -5.56 9.96 13.16
CA MET A 131 -5.92 9.03 14.24
C MET A 131 -6.48 9.76 15.46
N GLY A 132 -6.84 11.02 15.31
CA GLY A 132 -7.36 11.88 16.35
C GLY A 132 -6.28 12.52 17.22
N ARG A 133 -6.65 13.66 17.81
CA ARG A 133 -5.76 14.58 18.52
C ARG A 133 -4.88 13.94 19.60
N GLU A 134 -5.39 12.95 20.33
CA GLU A 134 -4.61 12.29 21.39
C GLU A 134 -3.50 11.40 20.80
N ALA A 135 -3.79 10.67 19.72
CA ALA A 135 -2.77 9.87 19.03
C ALA A 135 -1.68 10.77 18.43
N ASP A 136 -2.06 11.88 17.78
CA ASP A 136 -1.13 12.88 17.25
C ASP A 136 -0.21 13.42 18.35
N ARG A 137 -0.79 13.80 19.50
CA ARG A 137 -0.04 14.34 20.63
C ARG A 137 0.94 13.32 21.20
N ARG A 138 0.53 12.06 21.35
CA ARG A 138 1.39 10.99 21.89
C ARG A 138 2.51 10.62 20.92
N PHE A 139 2.22 10.60 19.63
CA PHE A 139 3.22 10.35 18.60
C PHE A 139 4.23 11.49 18.55
N ALA A 140 3.79 12.74 18.57
CA ALA A 140 4.67 13.90 18.62
C ALA A 140 5.59 13.87 19.85
N ALA A 141 5.06 13.56 21.04
CA ALA A 141 5.86 13.44 22.25
C ALA A 141 6.92 12.32 22.16
N LEU A 142 6.56 11.16 21.60
CA LEU A 142 7.52 10.08 21.34
C LEU A 142 8.65 10.54 20.40
N MET A 143 8.30 11.22 19.31
CA MET A 143 9.28 11.67 18.33
C MET A 143 10.16 12.82 18.85
N GLU A 144 9.63 13.66 19.74
CA GLU A 144 10.41 14.66 20.47
C GLU A 144 11.45 14.01 21.39
N ASP A 145 11.05 13.04 22.22
CA ASP A 145 11.97 12.26 23.06
C ASP A 145 13.04 11.54 22.22
N PHE A 146 12.64 10.98 21.07
CA PHE A 146 13.55 10.36 20.11
C PHE A 146 14.60 11.33 19.56
N ARG A 147 14.18 12.50 19.08
CA ARG A 147 15.08 13.51 18.50
C ARG A 147 16.02 14.09 19.56
N ASN A 148 15.48 14.41 20.74
CA ASN A 148 16.27 14.87 21.87
C ASN A 148 17.34 13.84 22.26
N TYR A 149 16.99 12.54 22.29
CA TYR A 149 17.97 11.49 22.56
C TYR A 149 19.01 11.35 21.45
N ARG A 150 18.61 11.41 20.17
CA ARG A 150 19.56 11.38 19.03
C ARG A 150 20.63 12.45 19.17
N ASP A 151 20.24 13.67 19.56
CA ASP A 151 21.14 14.81 19.65
C ASP A 151 22.17 14.72 20.79
N CYS A 152 21.94 13.86 21.79
CA CYS A 152 22.82 13.75 22.96
C CYS A 152 23.11 12.30 23.41
N ALA A 153 22.94 11.31 22.55
CA ALA A 153 23.09 9.90 22.93
C ALA A 153 24.51 9.53 23.41
N ASP A 154 25.52 10.28 22.97
CA ASP A 154 26.94 10.10 23.28
C ASP A 154 27.29 10.48 24.73
N VAL A 155 26.52 11.39 25.35
CA VAL A 155 26.75 11.80 26.75
C VAL A 155 26.07 10.89 27.78
N TYR A 156 25.31 9.88 27.33
CA TYR A 156 24.61 8.95 28.21
C TYR A 156 25.49 7.74 28.56
N THR A 157 25.55 7.43 29.85
CA THR A 157 26.04 6.12 30.30
C THR A 157 25.06 5.00 29.89
N GLU A 158 25.55 3.77 29.76
CA GLU A 158 24.72 2.62 29.39
C GLU A 158 23.53 2.39 30.35
N THR A 159 23.67 2.70 31.63
CA THR A 159 22.57 2.62 32.60
C THR A 159 21.53 3.71 32.36
N GLN A 160 21.94 4.92 31.95
CA GLN A 160 21.01 5.99 31.58
C GLN A 160 20.29 5.68 30.28
N LYS A 161 20.96 5.09 29.28
CA LYS A 161 20.32 4.65 28.03
C LYS A 161 19.16 3.70 28.28
N ARG A 162 19.30 2.75 29.22
CA ARG A 162 18.18 1.86 29.62
C ARG A 162 16.94 2.62 30.10
N LYS A 163 17.10 3.76 30.76
CA LYS A 163 15.96 4.59 31.17
C LYS A 163 15.25 5.18 29.95
N VAL A 164 16.01 5.66 28.97
CA VAL A 164 15.46 6.14 27.69
C VAL A 164 14.67 5.04 26.99
N TYR A 165 15.20 3.81 26.96
CA TYR A 165 14.54 2.68 26.30
C TYR A 165 13.17 2.40 26.94
N ASN A 166 13.10 2.44 28.27
CA ASN A 166 11.86 2.25 29.01
C ASN A 166 10.86 3.39 28.77
N THR A 167 11.33 4.64 28.71
CA THR A 167 10.47 5.79 28.39
C THR A 167 9.87 5.65 26.99
N MET A 168 10.70 5.35 25.99
CA MET A 168 10.21 5.13 24.62
C MET A 168 9.25 3.94 24.54
N GLN A 169 9.52 2.86 25.28
CA GLN A 169 8.62 1.71 25.35
C GLN A 169 7.25 2.11 25.88
N ALA A 170 7.19 2.86 26.99
CA ALA A 170 5.93 3.31 27.57
C ALA A 170 5.12 4.17 26.58
N CYS A 171 5.79 5.03 25.81
CA CYS A 171 5.14 5.82 24.75
C CYS A 171 4.59 4.94 23.62
N ILE A 172 5.35 3.94 23.17
CA ILE A 172 4.91 2.97 22.15
C ILE A 172 3.70 2.17 22.66
N ASP A 173 3.71 1.74 23.92
CA ASP A 173 2.61 1.00 24.53
C ASP A 173 1.34 1.86 24.59
N VAL A 174 1.45 3.15 24.96
CA VAL A 174 0.32 4.07 24.94
C VAL A 174 -0.23 4.24 23.52
N LEU A 175 0.62 4.44 22.52
CA LEU A 175 0.19 4.51 21.12
C LEU A 175 -0.56 3.25 20.69
N LYS A 176 -0.09 2.07 21.10
CA LYS A 176 -0.76 0.81 20.84
C LYS A 176 -2.14 0.73 21.48
N THR A 177 -2.32 1.23 22.71
CA THR A 177 -3.65 1.31 23.34
C THR A 177 -4.61 2.25 22.60
N LEU A 178 -4.07 3.23 21.88
CA LEU A 178 -4.82 4.14 21.01
C LEU A 178 -5.06 3.58 19.60
N GLY A 179 -4.68 2.31 19.35
CA GLY A 179 -4.86 1.67 18.05
C GLY A 179 -3.80 2.05 17.00
N VAL A 180 -2.66 2.60 17.42
CA VAL A 180 -1.54 2.95 16.56
C VAL A 180 -0.46 1.85 16.61
N SER A 181 0.00 1.44 15.43
CA SER A 181 1.11 0.51 15.22
C SER A 181 2.20 1.21 14.43
N LEU A 182 3.45 1.09 14.86
CA LEU A 182 4.57 1.79 14.23
C LEU A 182 5.33 0.88 13.26
N ARG A 183 5.71 1.45 12.13
CA ARG A 183 6.59 0.84 11.13
C ARG A 183 7.77 1.75 10.85
N TYR A 184 8.92 1.16 10.53
CA TYR A 184 10.10 1.93 10.17
C TYR A 184 10.84 1.36 8.95
N ALA A 185 11.62 2.22 8.30
CA ALA A 185 12.60 1.85 7.29
C ALA A 185 13.80 2.80 7.35
N GLU A 186 14.98 2.33 6.98
CA GLU A 186 16.19 3.15 6.88
C GLU A 186 16.59 3.31 5.40
N HIS A 187 16.99 4.52 5.02
CA HIS A 187 17.48 4.82 3.68
C HIS A 187 18.74 5.69 3.74
N LYS A 188 19.85 5.15 3.22
CA LYS A 188 21.09 5.92 3.07
C LYS A 188 21.04 6.75 1.79
N VAL A 189 21.21 8.05 1.94
CA VAL A 189 21.19 9.04 0.86
C VAL A 189 22.46 9.88 0.87
N LEU A 190 22.84 10.39 -0.30
CA LEU A 190 23.87 11.43 -0.42
C LEU A 190 23.15 12.77 -0.56
N LEU A 191 23.31 13.65 0.44
CA LEU A 191 22.69 14.96 0.46
C LEU A 191 23.76 16.03 0.28
N LYS A 192 23.48 17.02 -0.58
CA LYS A 192 24.22 18.28 -0.57
C LYS A 192 23.57 19.20 0.45
N TRP A 193 24.36 19.68 1.41
CA TRP A 193 23.89 20.61 2.43
C TRP A 193 24.22 22.03 2.01
N GLY A 194 23.25 22.95 2.11
CA GLY A 194 23.42 24.35 1.71
C GLY A 194 23.33 24.59 0.20
N SER A 195 23.40 25.87 -0.18
CA SER A 195 23.20 26.34 -1.57
C SER A 195 24.49 26.40 -2.41
N ASP A 196 25.64 26.06 -1.81
CA ASP A 196 26.94 26.15 -2.48
C ASP A 196 27.12 24.98 -3.47
N PRO A 197 27.24 25.26 -4.78
CA PRO A 197 27.35 24.22 -5.81
C PRO A 197 28.59 23.32 -5.65
N ASP A 198 29.66 23.84 -5.03
CA ASP A 198 30.94 23.14 -4.85
C ASP A 198 31.01 22.30 -3.55
N SER A 199 29.94 22.30 -2.75
CA SER A 199 29.85 21.47 -1.55
C SER A 199 29.79 19.98 -1.89
N ASN A 200 30.67 19.20 -1.27
CA ASN A 200 30.68 17.74 -1.40
C ASN A 200 29.43 17.13 -0.75
N PRO A 201 28.78 16.13 -1.38
CA PRO A 201 27.66 15.43 -0.78
C PRO A 201 28.07 14.69 0.49
N MET A 202 27.28 14.83 1.55
CA MET A 202 27.43 14.06 2.78
C MET A 202 26.46 12.87 2.79
N SER A 203 26.94 11.74 3.31
CA SER A 203 26.10 10.58 3.55
C SER A 203 25.20 10.83 4.76
N ALA A 204 23.90 10.64 4.59
CA ALA A 204 22.91 10.72 5.65
C ALA A 204 22.09 9.43 5.70
N ASN A 205 21.81 8.95 6.90
CA ASN A 205 20.87 7.85 7.13
C ASN A 205 19.50 8.43 7.50
N VAL A 206 18.53 8.34 6.60
CA VAL A 206 17.16 8.79 6.83
C VAL A 206 16.37 7.65 7.46
N LEU A 207 15.79 7.90 8.62
CA LEU A 207 14.85 6.99 9.27
C LEU A 207 13.41 7.42 8.97
N TYR A 208 12.62 6.54 8.40
CA TYR A 208 11.17 6.71 8.32
C TYR A 208 10.55 6.05 9.54
N VAL A 209 9.78 6.77 10.34
CA VAL A 209 8.97 6.21 11.44
C VAL A 209 7.52 6.62 11.24
N ILE A 210 6.70 5.68 10.79
CA ILE A 210 5.32 5.98 10.39
C ILE A 210 4.34 5.17 11.23
N GLY A 211 3.35 5.86 11.80
CA GLY A 211 2.26 5.21 12.53
C GLY A 211 1.06 4.90 11.64
N PHE A 212 0.48 3.71 11.84
CA PHE A 212 -0.68 3.22 11.10
C PHE A 212 -1.76 2.71 12.07
N PRO A 213 -3.03 2.63 11.64
CA PRO A 213 -4.02 1.86 12.38
C PRO A 213 -3.57 0.39 12.51
N VAL A 214 -3.74 -0.19 13.70
CA VAL A 214 -3.44 -1.62 13.94
C VAL A 214 -4.18 -2.50 12.92
N GLY A 215 -3.44 -3.41 12.27
CA GLY A 215 -3.96 -4.30 11.24
C GLY A 215 -4.07 -3.69 9.84
N LYS A 216 -3.67 -2.43 9.67
CA LYS A 216 -3.59 -1.73 8.37
C LYS A 216 -2.15 -1.36 8.00
N GLU A 217 -1.17 -1.99 8.64
CA GLU A 217 0.24 -1.69 8.39
C GLU A 217 0.69 -2.19 7.02
N PRO A 218 1.40 -1.37 6.23
CA PRO A 218 1.96 -1.81 4.97
C PRO A 218 3.19 -2.70 5.21
N VAL A 219 3.52 -3.49 4.19
CA VAL A 219 4.77 -4.27 4.13
C VAL A 219 5.91 -3.51 3.45
N LEU A 220 5.59 -2.46 2.70
CA LEU A 220 6.54 -1.67 1.93
C LEU A 220 6.27 -0.18 2.13
N PHE A 221 7.34 0.61 2.24
CA PHE A 221 7.30 2.05 2.05
C PHE A 221 7.82 2.38 0.65
N ALA A 222 7.28 3.41 0.02
CA ALA A 222 7.77 3.93 -1.25
C ALA A 222 7.98 5.43 -1.14
N THR A 223 9.15 5.92 -1.55
CA THR A 223 9.50 7.34 -1.52
C THR A 223 10.06 7.76 -2.88
N PRO A 224 9.79 8.99 -3.37
CA PRO A 224 10.38 9.47 -4.62
C PRO A 224 11.92 9.45 -4.59
N LYS A 225 12.56 9.08 -5.71
CA LYS A 225 14.03 9.08 -5.88
C LYS A 225 14.64 10.48 -5.93
N SER A 226 13.85 11.46 -6.38
CA SER A 226 14.32 12.81 -6.68
C SER A 226 13.43 13.84 -5.97
N GLY A 227 14.01 14.61 -5.04
CA GLY A 227 13.45 15.91 -4.64
C GLY A 227 12.31 15.92 -3.61
N GLY A 228 12.45 15.20 -2.50
CA GLY A 228 11.52 15.28 -1.36
C GLY A 228 12.07 15.87 -0.06
N PHE A 229 13.39 15.90 0.14
CA PHE A 229 13.98 16.59 1.30
C PHE A 229 14.13 18.07 0.97
N ARG A 230 13.03 18.82 1.00
CA ARG A 230 13.14 20.24 1.35
C ARG A 230 13.38 20.28 2.87
N LEU A 231 14.65 20.22 3.25
CA LEU A 231 15.09 20.68 4.57
C LEU A 231 14.89 22.19 4.66
#